data_AF-A0AAW0HLU1-F1
#
_entry.id   AF-A0AAW0HLU1-F1
#
_cell.length_a   1.000
_cell.length_b   1.000
_cell.length_c   1.000
_cell.angle_alpha   90.00
_cell.angle_beta   90.00
_cell.angle_gamma   90.00
#
_symmetry.space_group_name_H-M   'P 1'
#
loop_
_entity.id
_entity.type
_entity.pdbx_description
1 polymer ?
#
loop_
_entity_poly.entity_id
_entity_poly.type
_entity_poly.pdbx_seq_one_letter_code
_entity_poly.pdbx_strand_id
1 'polypeptide(L)'
;MESGKMASPKSMPKDAQMMAQILKDMGITEYEPRVINQMLEFAFRYVTTILDDAKIYSSHAKKATVDADDNTASESANALKRKREDDDDDDDDDDDYDNL
;
A
#
# COMPACT_ATOMS: atom_id res chain seq x y z
N MET A 1 -15.28 19.10 -29.23
CA MET A 1 -14.65 19.09 -27.89
C MET A 1 -15.68 18.51 -26.93
N GLU A 2 -15.59 17.23 -26.65
CA GLU A 2 -16.51 16.55 -25.72
C GLU A 2 -16.02 16.82 -24.30
N SER A 3 -16.70 17.73 -23.59
CA SER A 3 -16.43 17.97 -22.17
C SER A 3 -16.79 16.72 -21.39
N GLY A 4 -15.78 16.08 -20.80
CA GLY A 4 -15.91 14.94 -19.91
C GLY A 4 -16.93 15.25 -18.82
N LYS A 5 -18.08 14.60 -18.90
CA LYS A 5 -19.18 14.75 -17.94
C LYS A 5 -18.74 14.11 -16.63
N MET A 6 -18.19 14.92 -15.73
CA MET A 6 -17.94 14.53 -14.34
C MET A 6 -19.24 13.99 -13.75
N ALA A 7 -19.23 12.73 -13.33
CA ALA A 7 -20.36 12.10 -12.68
C ALA A 7 -20.74 12.94 -11.46
N SER A 8 -22.03 13.29 -11.35
CA SER A 8 -22.53 14.07 -10.21
C SER A 8 -22.17 13.40 -8.88
N PRO A 9 -21.87 14.14 -7.80
CA PRO A 9 -21.49 13.56 -6.51
C PRO A 9 -22.47 12.47 -6.01
N LYS A 10 -23.76 12.59 -6.35
CA LYS A 10 -24.82 11.62 -6.01
C LYS A 10 -24.74 10.28 -6.75
N SER A 11 -24.00 10.18 -7.85
CA SER A 11 -23.80 8.93 -8.60
C SER A 11 -22.45 8.27 -8.32
N MET A 12 -21.64 8.85 -7.43
CA MET A 12 -20.34 8.34 -7.07
C MET A 12 -20.46 7.37 -5.87
N PRO A 13 -19.82 6.19 -5.89
CA PRO A 13 -19.85 5.25 -4.77
C PRO A 13 -19.29 5.89 -3.49
N LYS A 14 -19.74 5.41 -2.33
CA LYS A 14 -19.47 6.07 -1.04
C LYS A 14 -17.97 6.15 -0.72
N ASP A 15 -17.20 5.13 -1.08
CA ASP A 15 -15.75 5.10 -0.85
C ASP A 15 -15.02 6.12 -1.73
N ALA A 16 -15.48 6.33 -2.96
CA ALA A 16 -14.95 7.37 -3.84
C ALA A 16 -15.28 8.78 -3.31
N GLN A 17 -16.45 8.98 -2.70
CA GLN A 17 -16.78 10.23 -2.00
C GLN A 17 -15.85 10.46 -0.80
N MET A 18 -15.56 9.41 -0.02
CA MET A 18 -14.62 9.51 1.10
C MET A 18 -13.20 9.82 0.62
N MET A 19 -12.71 9.17 -0.44
CA MET A 19 -11.41 9.48 -1.03
C MET A 19 -11.34 10.93 -1.55
N ALA A 20 -12.37 11.41 -2.22
CA ALA A 20 -12.43 12.81 -2.65
C ALA A 20 -12.39 13.79 -1.46
N GLN A 21 -13.04 13.43 -0.34
CA GLN A 21 -13.01 14.24 0.88
C GLN A 21 -11.62 14.25 1.51
N ILE A 22 -10.92 13.10 1.55
CA ILE A 22 -9.54 13.00 2.05
C ILE A 22 -8.60 13.90 1.22
N LEU A 23 -8.68 13.84 -0.11
CA LEU A 23 -7.88 14.69 -1.00
C LEU A 23 -8.15 16.18 -0.72
N LYS A 24 -9.42 16.54 -0.53
CA LYS A 24 -9.82 17.91 -0.20
C LYS A 24 -9.28 18.38 1.15
N ASP A 25 -9.31 17.54 2.17
CA ASP A 25 -8.80 17.87 3.52
C ASP A 25 -7.27 18.05 3.52
N MET A 26 -6.57 17.39 2.60
CA MET A 26 -5.14 17.61 2.34
C MET A 26 -4.84 18.84 1.47
N GLY A 27 -5.86 19.61 1.08
CA GLY A 27 -5.71 20.79 0.22
C GLY A 27 -5.56 20.48 -1.27
N ILE A 28 -5.74 19.23 -1.69
CA ILE A 28 -5.69 18.81 -3.09
C ILE A 28 -7.09 18.96 -3.69
N THR A 29 -7.33 20.11 -4.31
CA THR A 29 -8.64 20.45 -4.89
C THR A 29 -8.72 20.17 -6.39
N GLU A 30 -7.58 20.05 -7.06
CA GLU A 30 -7.48 19.75 -8.49
C GLU A 30 -6.74 18.43 -8.69
N TYR A 31 -7.45 17.44 -9.22
CA TYR A 31 -6.92 16.13 -9.54
C TYR A 31 -7.69 15.53 -10.71
N GLU A 32 -7.03 14.66 -11.48
CA GLU A 32 -7.70 13.91 -12.53
C GLU A 32 -8.66 12.88 -11.91
N PRO A 33 -9.87 12.65 -12.47
CA PRO A 33 -10.82 11.67 -11.93
C PRO A 33 -10.24 10.26 -11.74
N ARG A 34 -9.24 9.89 -12.54
CA ARG A 34 -8.54 8.60 -12.45
C ARG A 34 -7.75 8.43 -11.15
N VAL A 35 -7.32 9.52 -10.51
CA VAL A 35 -6.58 9.50 -9.24
C VAL A 35 -7.41 8.87 -8.13
N ILE A 36 -8.72 9.14 -8.08
CA ILE A 36 -9.61 8.50 -7.10
C ILE A 36 -9.60 6.98 -7.28
N ASN A 37 -9.72 6.50 -8.51
CA ASN A 37 -9.72 5.06 -8.79
C ASN A 37 -8.38 4.42 -8.42
N GLN A 38 -7.25 5.06 -8.75
CA GLN A 38 -5.92 4.59 -8.37
C GLN A 38 -5.73 4.52 -6.85
N MET A 39 -6.21 5.54 -6.13
CA MET A 39 -6.14 5.56 -4.66
C MET A 39 -7.00 4.45 -4.04
N LEU A 40 -8.19 4.20 -4.60
CA LEU A 40 -9.05 3.10 -4.17
C LEU A 40 -8.42 1.73 -4.45
N GLU A 41 -7.84 1.53 -5.64
CA GLU A 41 -7.12 0.30 -6.00
C GLU A 41 -5.94 0.06 -5.06
N PHE A 42 -5.14 1.09 -4.78
CA PHE A 42 -4.03 1.01 -3.85
C PHE A 42 -4.49 0.61 -2.44
N ALA A 43 -5.50 1.32 -1.90
CA ALA A 43 -6.03 1.05 -0.57
C ALA A 43 -6.57 -0.39 -0.45
N PHE A 44 -7.31 -0.83 -1.47
CA PHE A 44 -7.88 -2.18 -1.49
C PHE A 44 -6.80 -3.25 -1.55
N ARG A 45 -5.80 -3.09 -2.42
CA ARG A 45 -4.66 -4.03 -2.51
C ARG A 45 -3.90 -4.07 -1.19
N TYR A 46 -3.55 -2.91 -0.64
CA TYR A 46 -2.80 -2.79 0.61
C TYR A 46 -3.50 -3.50 1.78
N VAL A 47 -4.78 -3.20 2.01
CA VAL A 47 -5.58 -3.83 3.06
C VAL A 47 -5.71 -5.33 2.83
N THR A 48 -5.93 -5.77 1.59
CA THR A 48 -6.01 -7.21 1.26
C THR A 48 -4.69 -7.91 1.59
N THR A 49 -3.54 -7.36 1.19
CA THR A 49 -2.23 -7.93 1.53
C THR A 49 -2.01 -8.03 3.04
N ILE A 50 -2.35 -6.99 3.81
CA ILE A 50 -2.22 -7.03 5.28
C ILE A 50 -3.13 -8.10 5.88
N LEU A 51 -4.39 -8.19 5.43
CA LEU A 51 -5.32 -9.18 5.93
C LEU A 51 -4.89 -10.61 5.58
N ASP A 52 -4.30 -10.83 4.41
CA ASP A 52 -3.80 -12.14 4.02
C ASP A 52 -2.57 -12.54 4.84
N ASP A 53 -1.65 -11.61 5.11
CA ASP A 53 -0.54 -11.82 6.04
C ASP A 53 -1.06 -12.11 7.46
N ALA A 54 -2.00 -11.32 7.96
CA ALA A 54 -2.59 -11.49 9.29
C ALA A 54 -3.29 -12.85 9.45
N LYS A 55 -3.99 -13.35 8.42
CA LYS A 55 -4.58 -14.71 8.44
C LYS A 55 -3.51 -15.80 8.57
N ILE A 56 -2.36 -15.64 7.92
CA ILE A 56 -1.24 -16.58 8.03
C ILE A 56 -0.75 -16.62 9.48
N TYR A 57 -0.53 -15.45 10.10
CA TYR A 57 -0.09 -15.36 11.49
C TYR A 57 -1.14 -15.91 12.48
N SER A 58 -2.42 -15.58 12.29
CA SER A 58 -3.53 -16.10 13.10
C SER A 58 -3.67 -17.63 13.03
N SER A 59 -3.47 -18.21 11.84
CA SER A 59 -3.43 -19.66 11.62
C SER A 59 -2.25 -20.33 12.34
N HIS A 60 -1.07 -19.70 12.33
CA HIS A 60 0.09 -20.15 13.12
C HIS A 60 -0.16 -20.09 14.63
N ALA A 61 -0.97 -19.14 15.10
CA ALA A 61 -1.40 -19.02 16.49
C ALA A 61 -2.61 -19.91 16.88
N LYS A 62 -3.15 -20.71 15.94
CA LYS A 62 -4.38 -21.52 16.11
C LYS A 62 -5.60 -20.71 16.57
N LYS A 63 -5.68 -19.42 16.23
CA LYS A 63 -6.83 -18.57 16.53
C LYS A 63 -7.86 -18.64 15.41
N ALA A 64 -9.14 -18.63 15.75
CA ALA A 64 -10.25 -18.69 14.79
C ALA A 64 -10.62 -17.32 14.20
N THR A 65 -10.11 -16.23 14.79
CA THR A 65 -10.43 -14.83 14.45
C THR A 65 -9.14 -14.01 14.39
N VAL A 66 -9.06 -13.09 13.43
CA VAL A 66 -7.96 -12.12 13.29
C VAL A 66 -8.16 -11.02 14.34
N ASP A 67 -7.15 -10.78 15.17
CA ASP A 67 -7.18 -9.76 16.22
C ASP A 67 -6.24 -8.57 15.88
N ALA A 68 -6.39 -7.44 16.58
CA ALA A 68 -5.61 -6.22 16.33
C ALA A 68 -4.08 -6.43 16.44
N ASP A 69 -3.63 -7.39 17.25
CA ASP A 69 -2.22 -7.73 17.40
C ASP A 69 -1.63 -8.34 16.10
N ASP A 70 -2.43 -9.07 15.31
CA ASP A 70 -1.97 -9.69 14.05
C ASP A 70 -1.64 -8.63 12.97
N ASN A 71 -2.32 -7.47 13.01
CA ASN A 71 -2.02 -6.34 12.12
C ASN A 71 -0.66 -5.71 12.44
N THR A 72 -0.30 -5.59 13.72
CA THR A 72 1.01 -5.02 14.13
C THR A 72 2.19 -5.90 13.74
N ALA A 73 2.01 -7.23 13.74
CA ALA A 73 3.01 -8.18 13.26
C ALA A 73 3.22 -8.06 11.74
N SER A 74 2.14 -7.90 10.96
CA SER A 74 2.22 -7.68 9.50
C SER A 74 2.93 -6.36 9.14
N GLU A 75 2.65 -5.26 9.86
CA GLU A 75 3.38 -3.99 9.67
C GLU A 75 4.87 -4.12 9.99
N SER A 76 5.21 -4.83 11.07
CA SER A 76 6.61 -5.05 11.49
C SER A 76 7.40 -5.89 10.47
N ALA A 77 6.77 -6.91 9.87
CA ALA A 77 7.39 -7.72 8.83
C ALA A 77 7.62 -6.93 7.53
N ASN A 78 6.69 -6.03 7.17
CA ASN A 78 6.83 -5.15 6.00
C ASN A 78 7.92 -4.07 6.20
N ALA A 79 8.15 -3.60 7.44
CA ALA A 79 9.27 -2.71 7.75
C ALA A 79 10.64 -3.40 7.64
N LEU A 80 10.72 -4.70 7.97
CA LEU A 80 11.95 -5.50 7.88
C LEU A 80 12.32 -5.90 6.45
N LYS A 81 11.33 -6.14 5.57
CA LYS A 81 11.59 -6.44 4.15
C LYS A 81 12.21 -5.24 3.41
N ARG A 82 11.72 -4.02 3.67
CA ARG A 82 12.29 -2.79 3.08
C ARG A 82 13.73 -2.51 3.48
N LYS A 83 14.22 -3.07 4.58
CA LYS A 83 15.59 -2.87 5.05
C LYS A 83 16.61 -3.86 4.46
N ARG A 84 16.16 -4.95 3.84
CA ARG A 84 17.09 -5.93 3.23
C ARG A 84 17.41 -5.60 1.78
N GLU A 85 16.51 -4.93 1.06
CA GLU A 85 16.75 -4.59 -0.35
C GLU A 85 17.75 -3.43 -0.52
N ASP A 86 18.02 -2.64 0.52
CA ASP A 86 19.00 -1.53 0.48
C ASP A 86 20.43 -1.96 0.88
N ASP A 87 20.62 -3.16 1.46
CA ASP A 87 21.92 -3.64 1.98
C ASP A 87 22.61 -4.67 1.05
N ASP A 88 21.98 -5.07 -0.05
CA ASP A 88 22.48 -6.14 -0.95
C ASP A 88 23.18 -5.61 -2.24
N ASP A 89 23.48 -4.30 -2.33
CA ASP A 89 24.06 -3.66 -3.54
C ASP A 89 25.54 -3.21 -3.41
N ASP A 90 26.30 -3.67 -2.40
CA ASP A 90 27.71 -3.27 -2.17
C ASP A 90 28.71 -4.46 -2.18
N ASP A 91 28.55 -5.41 -3.11
CA ASP A 91 29.59 -6.45 -3.35
C ASP A 91 29.93 -6.55 -4.86
N ASP A 92 30.05 -5.41 -5.55
CA ASP A 92 30.73 -5.34 -6.85
C ASP A 92 32.01 -4.50 -6.74
N ASP A 93 33.08 -5.09 -7.29
CA ASP A 93 34.40 -4.53 -7.60
C ASP A 93 35.40 -4.34 -6.45
N ASP A 94 36.27 -5.35 -6.28
CA ASP A 94 37.72 -5.12 -6.41
C ASP A 94 38.40 -6.46 -6.79
N ASP A 95 38.26 -6.82 -8.06
CA ASP A 95 39.27 -7.66 -8.74
C ASP A 95 40.60 -6.90 -8.82
N ASP A 96 41.69 -7.64 -8.62
CA ASP A 96 43.07 -7.38 -9.07
C ASP A 96 44.00 -6.54 -8.15
N TYR A 97 44.95 -7.19 -7.46
CA TYR A 97 46.38 -7.25 -7.85
C TYR A 97 47.30 -7.88 -6.76
N ASP A 98 47.93 -9.00 -7.13
CA ASP A 98 49.32 -9.41 -6.92
C ASP A 98 50.02 -9.58 -5.53
N ASN A 99 50.67 -10.76 -5.45
CA ASN A 99 51.96 -11.13 -4.82
C ASN A 99 52.05 -11.50 -3.32
N LEU A 100 52.01 -12.82 -3.05
CA LEU A 100 53.16 -13.55 -2.45
C LEU A 100 53.16 -15.04 -2.81
#